data_AF-A0A8K0EQ93-F1
#
_entry.id   AF-A0A8K0EQ93-F1
#
_cell.length_a   1.000
_cell.length_b   1.000
_cell.length_c   1.000
_cell.angle_alpha   90.00
_cell.angle_beta   90.00
_cell.angle_gamma   90.00
#
_symmetry.space_group_name_H-M   'P 1'
#
loop_
_entity.id
_entity.type
_entity.pdbx_description
1 polymer ?
#
loop_
_entity_poly.entity_id
_entity_poly.type
_entity_poly.pdbx_seq_one_letter_code
_entity_poly.pdbx_strand_id
1 'polypeptide(L)'
;MSTTSEQLGKLEQDSSLSDNVRRLVCEVGLQDTDANSEHSDWHLYMTDEGTLQWEAFERVLHQSSSEGSHVSDYQTAVSRLAPVCRAVHAYLSQLSPAERRRKYSPHLTWTGYGQLFEECFDLLSTSDQTDRTLSLLQATAALERALGDVFLMNGTQCPSLLKDLLATRELTEIFGCTAMSCLHIVIGPPSSLNLRNIAWHGFLSPGEVPDMYVSFLLVVVTTLGEQTPFLYEVSHRTPLDLSPQLHQLQKVFPVLQVTDLPILRDVIHRTTFIQPSMMPYWEKALEKFSDQSYGHCLLLLLPQLEHGLRRVFAVVNNCPQRMLTAESSVLYTTFDEILSPTLQDGSTNHMSSELGDSYMEVLLDLLVHPEGPRVRDHASHGELDLTTIPAVLANHVLCVCLAFCVKYASTDTSVLSGTAVHVEQVVQRYKSLFHPTALLVQRVRKFTTLS
;
A
#
# COMPACT_ATOMS: atom_id res chain seq x y z
N MET A 1 -27.80 -13.71 19.92
CA MET A 1 -26.68 -12.79 19.65
C MET A 1 -26.50 -12.74 18.14
N SER A 2 -26.34 -11.55 17.56
CA SER A 2 -26.10 -11.40 16.12
C SER A 2 -24.77 -12.07 15.77
N THR A 3 -24.68 -12.78 14.65
CA THR A 3 -23.40 -13.39 14.22
C THR A 3 -22.40 -12.28 13.84
N THR A 4 -21.09 -12.56 13.88
CA THR A 4 -20.06 -11.61 13.44
C THR A 4 -20.34 -11.12 12.01
N SER A 5 -20.78 -12.00 11.12
CA SER A 5 -21.18 -11.66 9.74
C SER A 5 -22.34 -10.66 9.67
N GLU A 6 -23.36 -10.80 10.52
CA GLU A 6 -24.49 -9.86 10.60
C GLU A 6 -24.08 -8.50 11.18
N GLN A 7 -23.14 -8.47 12.12
CA GLN A 7 -22.61 -7.22 12.68
C GLN A 7 -21.72 -6.49 11.66
N LEU A 8 -20.91 -7.23 10.90
CA LEU A 8 -20.12 -6.69 9.78
C LEU A 8 -21.02 -6.04 8.72
N GLY A 9 -22.15 -6.67 8.38
CA GLY A 9 -23.13 -6.10 7.45
C GLY A 9 -23.81 -4.81 7.95
N LYS A 10 -23.71 -4.49 9.25
CA LYS A 10 -24.20 -3.22 9.81
C LYS A 10 -23.09 -2.17 9.92
N LEU A 11 -21.83 -2.57 9.78
CA LEU A 11 -20.65 -1.71 9.84
C LEU A 11 -20.27 -1.23 8.42
N GLU A 12 -21.25 -0.66 7.73
CA GLU A 12 -21.08 -0.05 6.41
C GLU A 12 -20.79 1.44 6.58
N GLN A 13 -19.78 1.92 5.87
CA GLN A 13 -19.38 3.32 5.83
C GLN A 13 -18.83 3.63 4.44
N ASP A 14 -18.86 4.90 4.05
CA ASP A 14 -18.36 5.32 2.73
C ASP A 14 -16.84 5.49 2.71
N SER A 15 -16.24 5.79 3.87
CA SER A 15 -14.81 6.06 4.05
C SER A 15 -14.29 5.39 5.31
N SER A 16 -13.02 5.00 5.30
CA SER A 16 -12.31 4.51 6.50
C SER A 16 -11.30 5.53 7.03
N LEU A 17 -11.32 6.76 6.51
CA LEU A 17 -10.54 7.88 7.00
C LEU A 17 -11.25 8.53 8.18
N SER A 18 -10.51 8.91 9.22
CA SER A 18 -11.04 9.81 10.25
C SER A 18 -11.43 11.15 9.63
N ASP A 19 -12.37 11.88 10.23
CA ASP A 19 -12.81 13.19 9.71
C ASP A 19 -11.65 14.16 9.49
N ASN A 20 -10.66 14.15 10.39
CA ASN A 20 -9.48 15.01 10.27
C ASN A 20 -8.59 14.64 9.08
N VAL A 21 -8.35 13.34 8.86
CA VAL A 21 -7.54 12.87 7.74
C VAL A 21 -8.30 13.03 6.43
N ARG A 22 -9.59 12.71 6.40
CA ARG A 22 -10.47 12.95 5.25
C ARG A 22 -10.48 14.42 4.87
N ARG A 23 -10.64 15.33 5.83
CA ARG A 23 -10.55 16.77 5.57
C ARG A 23 -9.19 17.15 4.99
N LEU A 24 -8.09 16.69 5.59
CA LEU A 24 -6.75 17.02 5.14
C LEU A 24 -6.45 16.51 3.72
N VAL A 25 -6.85 15.29 3.39
CA VAL A 25 -6.58 14.64 2.10
C VAL A 25 -7.59 15.06 1.02
N CYS A 26 -8.87 15.16 1.35
CA CYS A 26 -9.94 15.28 0.36
C CYS A 26 -10.50 16.72 0.23
N GLU A 27 -10.21 17.62 1.16
CA GLU A 27 -10.84 18.96 1.21
C GLU A 27 -9.85 20.12 1.25
N VAL A 28 -8.78 20.00 2.03
CA VAL A 28 -7.85 21.11 2.28
C VAL A 28 -7.16 21.54 0.98
N GLY A 29 -7.27 22.84 0.67
CA GLY A 29 -6.69 23.43 -0.53
C GLY A 29 -7.44 23.09 -1.83
N LEU A 30 -8.55 22.35 -1.77
CA LEU A 30 -9.36 21.92 -2.92
C LEU A 30 -10.66 22.71 -3.10
N GLN A 31 -11.13 23.39 -2.05
CA GLN A 31 -12.43 24.07 -2.01
C GLN A 31 -12.51 25.41 -2.78
N ASP A 32 -11.38 26.05 -3.12
CA ASP A 32 -11.34 27.34 -3.82
C ASP A 32 -11.21 27.23 -5.36
N THR A 33 -12.03 26.39 -5.99
CA THR A 33 -12.04 26.30 -7.46
C THR A 33 -13.22 27.06 -8.04
N ASP A 34 -12.98 28.32 -8.42
CA ASP A 34 -13.70 28.89 -9.57
C ASP A 34 -13.38 27.97 -10.76
N ALA A 35 -14.38 27.23 -11.23
CA ALA A 35 -14.31 26.33 -12.38
C ALA A 35 -13.93 27.02 -13.72
N ASN A 36 -13.55 28.30 -13.68
CA ASN A 36 -13.30 29.19 -14.81
C ASN A 36 -11.85 29.71 -14.90
N SER A 37 -10.90 29.30 -14.05
CA SER A 37 -9.48 29.66 -14.28
C SER A 37 -8.87 28.72 -15.32
N GLU A 38 -9.25 28.89 -16.58
CA GLU A 38 -8.79 28.13 -17.75
C GLU A 38 -7.30 28.33 -18.09
N HIS A 39 -6.52 28.98 -17.23
CA HIS A 39 -5.07 29.14 -17.41
C HIS A 39 -4.36 28.40 -16.28
N SER A 40 -3.86 27.21 -16.61
CA SER A 40 -2.94 26.47 -15.76
C SER A 40 -1.62 27.24 -15.70
N ASP A 41 -1.40 27.99 -14.63
CA ASP A 41 -0.13 28.70 -14.34
C ASP A 41 1.00 27.72 -13.96
N TRP A 42 1.08 26.56 -14.63
CA TRP A 42 2.09 25.53 -14.37
C TRP A 42 3.51 26.05 -14.56
N HIS A 43 3.70 27.00 -15.47
CA HIS A 43 4.98 27.66 -15.75
C HIS A 43 5.56 28.42 -14.54
N LEU A 44 4.74 28.73 -13.52
CA LEU A 44 5.21 29.30 -12.25
C LEU A 44 5.92 28.28 -11.37
N TYR A 45 5.66 26.98 -11.58
CA TYR A 45 6.09 25.90 -10.68
C TYR A 45 6.93 24.83 -11.37
N MET A 46 6.85 24.70 -12.69
CA MET A 46 7.56 23.68 -13.46
C MET A 46 8.43 24.29 -14.56
N THR A 47 9.48 23.58 -14.94
CA THR A 47 10.34 23.89 -16.08
C THR A 47 9.66 23.47 -17.38
N ASP A 48 10.13 23.98 -18.52
CA ASP A 48 9.70 23.52 -19.84
C ASP A 48 10.02 22.03 -20.07
N GLU A 49 10.99 21.48 -19.34
CA GLU A 49 11.33 20.05 -19.36
C GLU A 49 10.32 19.19 -18.59
N GLY A 50 9.47 19.79 -17.75
CA GLY A 50 8.39 19.12 -17.03
C GLY A 50 8.73 18.71 -15.60
N THR A 51 9.82 19.23 -15.05
CA THR A 51 10.30 19.01 -13.67
C THR A 51 9.98 20.21 -12.78
N LEU A 52 10.03 20.06 -11.45
CA LEU A 52 9.69 21.15 -10.53
C LEU A 52 10.81 22.20 -10.42
N GLN A 53 10.41 23.46 -10.34
CA GLN A 53 11.30 24.57 -9.96
C GLN A 53 11.37 24.66 -8.43
N TRP A 54 12.39 24.07 -7.81
CA TRP A 54 12.52 24.02 -6.34
C TRP A 54 12.50 25.38 -5.66
N GLU A 55 13.09 26.41 -6.28
CA GLU A 55 13.06 27.78 -5.75
C GLU A 55 11.63 28.36 -5.71
N ALA A 56 10.81 28.07 -6.72
CA ALA A 56 9.41 28.49 -6.74
C ALA A 56 8.63 27.77 -5.64
N PHE A 57 8.91 26.49 -5.43
CA PHE A 57 8.29 25.70 -4.39
C PHE A 57 8.69 26.16 -2.98
N GLU A 58 9.97 26.48 -2.76
CA GLU A 58 10.46 27.05 -1.50
C GLU A 58 9.72 28.35 -1.16
N ARG A 59 9.52 29.24 -2.15
CA ARG A 59 8.71 30.45 -1.97
C ARG A 59 7.28 30.12 -1.55
N VAL A 60 6.64 29.12 -2.16
CA VAL A 60 5.26 28.71 -1.82
C VAL A 60 5.17 28.19 -0.39
N LEU A 61 6.10 27.31 0.02
CA LEU A 61 6.07 26.75 1.37
C LEU A 61 6.44 27.77 2.45
N HIS A 62 7.42 28.65 2.19
CA HIS A 62 8.00 29.56 3.19
C HIS A 62 7.48 31.00 3.15
N GLN A 63 6.43 31.28 2.36
CA GLN A 63 5.80 32.61 2.15
C GLN A 63 5.37 33.37 3.43
N SER A 64 5.57 32.84 4.63
CA SER A 64 5.26 33.52 5.90
C SER A 64 6.12 33.09 7.10
N SER A 65 7.19 32.32 6.89
CA SER A 65 7.98 31.76 8.00
C SER A 65 9.13 32.70 8.34
N SER A 66 8.89 33.67 9.22
CA SER A 66 9.98 34.31 9.94
C SER A 66 10.66 33.25 10.81
N GLU A 67 11.91 32.93 10.49
CA GLU A 67 12.82 32.04 11.23
C GLU A 67 12.50 30.54 11.19
N GLY A 68 13.24 29.80 10.35
CA GLY A 68 13.92 28.54 10.69
C GLY A 68 13.18 27.37 11.36
N SER A 69 11.85 27.39 11.49
CA SER A 69 11.08 26.32 12.13
C SER A 69 10.56 25.34 11.09
N HIS A 70 10.77 24.04 11.37
CA HIS A 70 10.10 22.93 10.72
C HIS A 70 8.59 23.20 10.58
N VAL A 71 7.98 22.69 9.50
CA VAL A 71 6.54 22.71 9.24
C VAL A 71 5.80 22.13 10.45
N SER A 72 5.38 23.00 11.38
CA SER A 72 4.62 22.59 12.57
C SER A 72 3.13 22.45 12.28
N ASP A 73 2.67 23.01 11.15
CA ASP A 73 1.29 22.92 10.67
C ASP A 73 1.23 22.35 9.23
N TYR A 74 0.99 21.03 9.15
CA TYR A 74 0.81 20.34 7.88
C TYR A 74 -0.46 20.78 7.14
N GLN A 75 -1.50 21.26 7.83
CA GLN A 75 -2.72 21.72 7.16
C GLN A 75 -2.42 22.97 6.32
N THR A 76 -1.66 23.92 6.87
CA THR A 76 -1.17 25.08 6.12
C THR A 76 -0.26 24.67 4.97
N ALA A 77 0.64 23.72 5.19
CA ALA A 77 1.54 23.23 4.14
C ALA A 77 0.78 22.56 2.97
N VAL A 78 -0.21 21.71 3.27
CA VAL A 78 -1.08 21.08 2.27
C VAL A 78 -1.90 22.12 1.52
N SER A 79 -2.44 23.12 2.21
CA SER A 79 -3.19 24.22 1.57
C SER A 79 -2.33 24.97 0.55
N ARG A 80 -1.05 25.24 0.89
CA ARG A 80 -0.09 25.91 0.01
C ARG A 80 0.39 25.02 -1.13
N LEU A 81 0.48 23.71 -0.89
CA LEU A 81 0.91 22.73 -1.87
C LEU A 81 -0.18 22.44 -2.92
N ALA A 82 -1.47 22.52 -2.55
CA ALA A 82 -2.58 22.13 -3.43
C ALA A 82 -2.62 22.85 -4.80
N PRO A 83 -2.38 24.18 -4.92
CA PRO A 83 -2.26 24.84 -6.21
C PRO A 83 -1.14 24.27 -7.09
N VAL A 84 0.01 23.93 -6.48
CA VAL A 84 1.14 23.32 -7.20
C VAL A 84 0.76 21.92 -7.71
N CYS A 85 0.15 21.09 -6.87
CA CYS A 85 -0.32 19.76 -7.28
C CYS A 85 -1.31 19.85 -8.45
N ARG A 86 -2.26 20.79 -8.41
CA ARG A 86 -3.21 21.01 -9.52
C ARG A 86 -2.50 21.42 -10.80
N ALA A 87 -1.55 22.35 -10.71
CA ALA A 87 -0.82 22.82 -11.87
C ALA A 87 0.00 21.69 -12.51
N VAL A 88 0.66 20.86 -11.68
CA VAL A 88 1.39 19.67 -12.12
C VAL A 88 0.47 18.65 -12.79
N HIS A 89 -0.69 18.37 -12.18
CA HIS A 89 -1.66 17.45 -12.76
C HIS A 89 -2.23 17.96 -14.09
N ALA A 90 -2.54 19.25 -14.18
CA ALA A 90 -3.02 19.88 -15.40
C ALA A 90 -1.96 19.84 -16.51
N TYR A 91 -0.69 20.06 -16.18
CA TYR A 91 0.43 19.91 -17.12
C TYR A 91 0.56 18.46 -17.61
N LEU A 92 0.59 17.49 -16.70
CA LEU A 92 0.69 16.08 -17.05
C LEU A 92 -0.46 15.59 -17.93
N SER A 93 -1.67 16.11 -17.69
CA SER A 93 -2.87 15.77 -18.48
C SER A 93 -2.83 16.28 -19.91
N GLN A 94 -1.97 17.26 -20.22
CA GLN A 94 -1.76 17.77 -21.58
C GLN A 94 -0.78 16.90 -22.39
N LEU A 95 0.01 16.05 -21.73
CA LEU A 95 1.04 15.26 -22.39
C LEU A 95 0.50 13.91 -22.86
N SER A 96 0.86 13.51 -24.08
CA SER A 96 0.63 12.13 -24.53
C SER A 96 1.49 11.13 -23.75
N PRO A 97 1.13 9.83 -23.71
CA PRO A 97 1.96 8.79 -23.08
C PRO A 97 3.40 8.76 -23.61
N ALA A 98 3.58 8.97 -24.92
CA ALA A 98 4.90 9.02 -25.54
C ALA A 98 5.72 10.24 -25.09
N GLU A 99 5.09 11.41 -24.95
CA GLU A 99 5.76 12.62 -24.47
C GLU A 99 6.16 12.50 -23.00
N ARG A 100 5.29 11.92 -22.16
CA ARG A 100 5.61 11.65 -20.75
C ARG A 100 6.81 10.72 -20.63
N ARG A 101 6.81 9.60 -21.36
CA ARG A 101 7.95 8.66 -21.39
C ARG A 101 9.23 9.37 -21.82
N ARG A 102 9.19 10.12 -22.94
CA ARG A 102 10.36 10.86 -23.42
C ARG A 102 10.91 11.85 -22.39
N LYS A 103 10.03 12.59 -21.69
CA LYS A 103 10.42 13.59 -20.70
C LYS A 103 10.90 12.97 -19.38
N TYR A 104 10.20 11.97 -18.86
CA TYR A 104 10.39 11.50 -17.49
C TYR A 104 11.28 10.26 -17.37
N SER A 105 11.28 9.34 -18.34
CA SER A 105 12.09 8.11 -18.27
C SER A 105 13.58 8.34 -18.00
N PRO A 106 14.25 9.33 -18.63
CA PRO A 106 15.67 9.58 -18.37
C PRO A 106 15.98 9.93 -16.91
N HIS A 107 15.02 10.54 -16.21
CA HIS A 107 15.18 10.99 -14.83
C HIS A 107 14.74 9.94 -13.79
N LEU A 108 14.37 8.73 -14.22
CA LEU A 108 13.92 7.65 -13.34
C LEU A 108 14.99 6.56 -13.13
N THR A 109 16.12 6.64 -13.82
CA THR A 109 17.16 5.59 -13.77
C THR A 109 17.74 5.40 -12.37
N TRP A 110 17.85 6.48 -11.59
CA TRP A 110 18.36 6.45 -10.21
C TRP A 110 17.52 5.61 -9.25
N THR A 111 16.29 5.27 -9.64
CA THR A 111 15.39 4.52 -8.77
C THR A 111 15.65 3.01 -8.79
N GLY A 112 16.38 2.51 -9.79
CA GLY A 112 16.47 1.07 -10.08
C GLY A 112 15.16 0.45 -10.60
N TYR A 113 14.05 1.19 -10.61
CA TYR A 113 12.70 0.73 -10.95
C TYR A 113 11.99 1.66 -11.95
N GLY A 114 12.73 2.26 -12.89
CA GLY A 114 12.18 3.26 -13.80
C GLY A 114 10.94 2.78 -14.59
N GLN A 115 10.92 1.52 -15.02
CA GLN A 115 9.76 0.93 -15.72
C GLN A 115 8.48 0.92 -14.86
N LEU A 116 8.60 0.74 -13.55
CA LEU A 116 7.47 0.75 -12.64
C LEU A 116 6.90 2.17 -12.51
N PHE A 117 7.75 3.19 -12.46
CA PHE A 117 7.29 4.60 -12.46
C PHE A 117 6.67 5.01 -13.81
N GLU A 118 7.17 4.50 -14.92
CA GLU A 118 6.52 4.68 -16.23
C GLU A 118 5.12 4.07 -16.25
N GLU A 119 4.97 2.86 -15.72
CA GLU A 119 3.66 2.22 -15.57
C GLU A 119 2.72 3.04 -14.65
N CYS A 120 3.24 3.64 -13.58
CA CYS A 120 2.46 4.54 -12.74
C CYS A 120 1.89 5.73 -13.52
N PHE A 121 2.64 6.31 -14.46
CA PHE A 121 2.10 7.35 -15.35
C PHE A 121 0.99 6.81 -16.25
N ASP A 122 1.12 5.59 -16.77
CA ASP A 122 0.10 4.97 -17.62
C ASP A 122 -1.19 4.66 -16.82
N LEU A 123 -1.06 4.21 -15.57
CA LEU A 123 -2.19 3.99 -14.64
C LEU A 123 -2.98 5.28 -14.34
N LEU A 124 -2.30 6.43 -14.25
CA LEU A 124 -2.96 7.74 -14.09
C LEU A 124 -3.83 8.13 -15.28
N SER A 125 -3.57 7.57 -16.47
CA SER A 125 -4.32 7.90 -17.69
C SER A 125 -5.57 7.05 -17.91
N THR A 126 -5.76 5.97 -17.16
CA THR A 126 -6.99 5.17 -17.25
C THR A 126 -8.16 5.97 -16.67
N SER A 127 -9.41 5.53 -16.76
CA SER A 127 -10.53 6.16 -16.03
C SER A 127 -10.83 5.50 -14.68
N ASP A 128 -10.11 4.43 -14.35
CA ASP A 128 -10.38 3.58 -13.21
C ASP A 128 -9.70 4.10 -11.94
N GLN A 129 -10.52 4.45 -10.95
CA GLN A 129 -10.05 5.00 -9.67
C GLN A 129 -9.19 4.01 -8.88
N THR A 130 -9.33 2.70 -9.10
CA THR A 130 -8.47 1.69 -8.46
C THR A 130 -7.03 1.75 -8.96
N ASP A 131 -6.83 2.12 -10.23
CA ASP A 131 -5.49 2.27 -10.83
C ASP A 131 -4.69 3.41 -10.18
N ARG A 132 -5.37 4.40 -9.57
CA ARG A 132 -4.71 5.53 -8.87
C ARG A 132 -4.07 5.06 -7.59
N THR A 133 -4.84 4.31 -6.81
CA THR A 133 -4.33 3.70 -5.57
C THR A 133 -3.24 2.68 -5.89
N LEU A 134 -3.40 1.90 -6.95
CA LEU A 134 -2.35 0.97 -7.41
C LEU A 134 -1.07 1.73 -7.77
N SER A 135 -1.17 2.82 -8.54
CA SER A 135 -0.04 3.69 -8.87
C SER A 135 0.62 4.27 -7.62
N LEU A 136 -0.17 4.72 -6.63
CA LEU A 136 0.34 5.23 -5.36
C LEU A 136 1.07 4.15 -4.55
N LEU A 137 0.53 2.93 -4.45
CA LEU A 137 1.17 1.80 -3.77
C LEU A 137 2.52 1.45 -4.43
N GLN A 138 2.52 1.34 -5.75
CA GLN A 138 3.73 1.09 -6.55
C GLN A 138 4.77 2.18 -6.36
N ALA A 139 4.39 3.45 -6.59
CA ALA A 139 5.31 4.59 -6.52
C ALA A 139 5.91 4.74 -5.12
N THR A 140 5.12 4.56 -4.06
CA THR A 140 5.63 4.72 -2.69
C THR A 140 6.58 3.62 -2.26
N ALA A 141 6.32 2.35 -2.60
CA ALA A 141 7.25 1.26 -2.32
C ALA A 141 8.57 1.39 -3.11
N ALA A 142 8.47 1.69 -4.42
CA ALA A 142 9.66 1.89 -5.26
C ALA A 142 10.49 3.10 -4.80
N LEU A 143 9.83 4.20 -4.41
CA LEU A 143 10.51 5.40 -3.91
C LEU A 143 11.19 5.15 -2.57
N GLU A 144 10.52 4.48 -1.62
CA GLU A 144 11.10 4.12 -0.32
C GLU A 144 12.38 3.29 -0.50
N ARG A 145 12.34 2.32 -1.42
CA ARG A 145 13.50 1.52 -1.80
C ARG A 145 14.63 2.36 -2.40
N ALA A 146 14.31 3.21 -3.38
CA ALA A 146 15.27 4.07 -4.05
C ALA A 146 15.95 5.07 -3.10
N LEU A 147 15.19 5.70 -2.21
CA LEU A 147 15.74 6.59 -1.18
C LEU A 147 16.67 5.84 -0.22
N GLY A 148 16.35 4.59 0.12
CA GLY A 148 17.23 3.76 0.93
C GLY A 148 18.54 3.41 0.21
N ASP A 149 18.51 3.20 -1.12
CA ASP A 149 19.73 2.97 -1.92
C ASP A 149 20.63 4.23 -1.93
N VAL A 150 20.02 5.40 -2.11
CA VAL A 150 20.74 6.69 -2.06
C VAL A 150 21.30 6.96 -0.67
N PHE A 151 20.52 6.71 0.39
CA PHE A 151 20.99 6.83 1.77
C PHE A 151 22.26 6.00 2.02
N LEU A 152 22.29 4.76 1.54
CA LEU A 152 23.42 3.84 1.74
C LEU A 152 24.70 4.22 0.98
N MET A 153 24.67 5.27 0.14
CA MET A 153 25.91 5.84 -0.42
C MET A 153 26.80 6.43 0.67
N ASN A 154 26.19 7.06 1.68
CA ASN A 154 26.88 7.76 2.77
C ASN A 154 26.58 7.15 4.15
N GLY A 155 25.44 6.48 4.30
CA GLY A 155 24.99 5.84 5.53
C GLY A 155 25.40 4.36 5.63
N THR A 156 25.26 3.79 6.82
CA THR A 156 25.65 2.39 7.09
C THR A 156 24.47 1.48 7.38
N GLN A 157 23.42 1.99 8.02
CA GLN A 157 22.20 1.24 8.34
C GLN A 157 20.98 2.08 8.00
N CYS A 158 20.23 1.67 6.97
CA CYS A 158 19.01 2.35 6.56
C CYS A 158 17.98 2.31 7.69
N PRO A 159 17.37 3.46 8.05
CA PRO A 159 16.23 3.48 8.97
C PRO A 159 15.10 2.56 8.49
N SER A 160 14.42 1.90 9.42
CA SER A 160 13.33 0.97 9.11
C SER A 160 12.00 1.65 8.80
N LEU A 161 11.79 2.89 9.27
CA LEU A 161 10.58 3.66 9.00
C LEU A 161 10.87 4.73 7.95
N LEU A 162 10.03 4.82 6.91
CA LEU A 162 10.14 5.83 5.86
C LEU A 162 10.23 7.26 6.42
N LYS A 163 9.41 7.60 7.42
CA LYS A 163 9.45 8.95 8.05
C LYS A 163 10.85 9.27 8.63
N ASP A 164 11.53 8.27 9.18
CA ASP A 164 12.85 8.45 9.80
C ASP A 164 13.91 8.53 8.71
N LEU A 165 13.79 7.73 7.64
CA LEU A 165 14.61 7.85 6.43
C LEU A 165 14.50 9.24 5.80
N LEU A 166 13.29 9.79 5.66
CA LEU A 166 13.07 11.14 5.12
C LEU A 166 13.66 12.26 6.00
N ALA A 167 13.84 12.00 7.29
CA ALA A 167 14.43 12.95 8.24
C ALA A 167 15.96 12.85 8.35
N THR A 168 16.60 11.96 7.56
CA THR A 168 18.06 11.80 7.57
C THR A 168 18.79 13.00 6.98
N ARG A 169 19.99 13.26 7.51
CA ARG A 169 20.85 14.34 6.99
C ARG A 169 21.42 13.97 5.65
N GLU A 170 21.74 12.70 5.45
CA GLU A 170 22.31 12.12 4.24
C GLU A 170 21.43 12.42 3.02
N LEU A 171 20.11 12.19 3.11
CA LEU A 171 19.20 12.53 2.03
C LEU A 171 19.02 14.04 1.87
N THR A 172 19.02 14.79 2.96
CA THR A 172 18.91 16.26 2.92
C THR A 172 20.12 16.91 2.26
N GLU A 173 21.33 16.37 2.47
CA GLU A 173 22.57 16.84 1.84
C GLU A 173 22.60 16.54 0.33
N ILE A 174 21.95 15.45 -0.10
CA ILE A 174 21.89 15.04 -1.50
C ILE A 174 20.78 15.77 -2.28
N PHE A 175 19.56 15.78 -1.75
CA PHE A 175 18.36 16.28 -2.45
C PHE A 175 17.93 17.69 -2.02
N GLY A 176 18.53 18.22 -0.94
CA GLY A 176 18.16 19.52 -0.38
C GLY A 176 16.94 19.48 0.53
N CYS A 177 16.85 20.48 1.42
CA CYS A 177 15.79 20.59 2.42
C CYS A 177 14.39 20.73 1.82
N THR A 178 14.26 21.47 0.70
CA THR A 178 13.00 21.74 0.04
C THR A 178 12.37 20.45 -0.50
N ALA A 179 13.16 19.63 -1.21
CA ALA A 179 12.68 18.38 -1.78
C ALA A 179 12.31 17.35 -0.70
N MET A 180 13.15 17.22 0.34
CA MET A 180 12.85 16.35 1.48
C MET A 180 11.60 16.81 2.25
N SER A 181 11.39 18.12 2.39
CA SER A 181 10.17 18.68 3.00
C SER A 181 8.92 18.33 2.18
N CYS A 182 9.00 18.33 0.84
CA CYS A 182 7.89 17.86 -0.01
C CYS A 182 7.51 16.42 0.31
N LEU A 183 8.49 15.52 0.29
CA LEU A 183 8.26 14.11 0.58
C LEU A 183 7.69 13.92 1.98
N HIS A 184 8.18 14.67 2.96
CA HIS A 184 7.67 14.62 4.32
C HIS A 184 6.21 15.09 4.44
N ILE A 185 5.77 16.06 3.63
CA ILE A 185 4.35 16.49 3.58
C ILE A 185 3.46 15.43 2.90
N VAL A 186 3.94 14.78 1.83
CA VAL A 186 3.12 13.87 1.01
C VAL A 186 3.06 12.44 1.58
N ILE A 187 4.20 11.90 2.01
CA ILE A 187 4.35 10.48 2.41
C ILE A 187 5.01 10.29 3.78
N GLY A 188 5.17 11.36 4.55
CA GLY A 188 5.88 11.34 5.84
C GLY A 188 5.01 10.88 7.02
N PRO A 189 4.97 11.62 8.15
CA PRO A 189 4.33 11.16 9.38
C PRO A 189 2.79 11.22 9.32
N PRO A 190 2.07 10.58 10.27
CA PRO A 190 0.61 10.60 10.34
C PRO A 190 -0.05 11.98 10.45
N SER A 191 0.69 13.01 10.85
CA SER A 191 0.21 14.40 10.86
C SER A 191 0.24 15.09 9.50
N SER A 192 0.93 14.50 8.51
CA SER A 192 1.00 14.97 7.12
C SER A 192 -0.11 14.32 6.26
N LEU A 193 -0.08 14.49 4.93
CA LEU A 193 -0.98 13.72 4.04
C LEU A 193 -0.82 12.21 4.23
N ASN A 194 0.39 11.76 4.56
CA ASN A 194 0.70 10.37 4.88
C ASN A 194 0.18 9.33 3.87
N LEU A 195 0.17 9.69 2.58
CA LEU A 195 -0.53 8.91 1.54
C LEU A 195 -0.02 7.47 1.45
N ARG A 196 1.29 7.27 1.67
CA ARG A 196 1.92 5.94 1.75
C ARG A 196 1.20 5.06 2.76
N ASN A 197 1.11 5.49 4.02
CA ASN A 197 0.55 4.61 5.06
C ASN A 197 -0.96 4.46 4.88
N ILE A 198 -1.68 5.53 4.55
CA ILE A 198 -3.14 5.43 4.37
C ILE A 198 -3.49 4.44 3.25
N ALA A 199 -2.72 4.41 2.15
CA ALA A 199 -2.88 3.45 1.07
C ALA A 199 -2.50 2.02 1.48
N TRP A 200 -1.29 1.81 2.01
CA TRP A 200 -0.78 0.47 2.36
C TRP A 200 -1.55 -0.22 3.49
N HIS A 201 -2.20 0.55 4.35
CA HIS A 201 -3.08 0.03 5.40
C HIS A 201 -4.54 -0.12 4.96
N GLY A 202 -4.87 0.16 3.69
CA GLY A 202 -6.19 -0.13 3.11
C GLY A 202 -7.30 0.79 3.59
N PHE A 203 -6.98 2.04 3.99
CA PHE A 203 -8.00 3.00 4.42
C PHE A 203 -8.69 3.73 3.25
N LEU A 204 -8.06 3.75 2.08
CA LEU A 204 -8.55 4.48 0.90
C LEU A 204 -9.56 3.67 0.10
N SER A 205 -10.80 4.13 0.03
CA SER A 205 -11.76 3.71 -0.99
C SER A 205 -11.37 4.31 -2.36
N PRO A 206 -11.75 3.68 -3.48
CA PRO A 206 -11.43 4.20 -4.81
C PRO A 206 -11.91 5.63 -5.00
N GLY A 207 -11.01 6.53 -5.42
CA GLY A 207 -11.31 7.94 -5.69
C GLY A 207 -11.27 8.86 -4.46
N GLU A 208 -10.95 8.36 -3.26
CA GLU A 208 -10.78 9.23 -2.08
C GLU A 208 -9.52 10.11 -2.14
N VAL A 209 -8.46 9.65 -2.82
CA VAL A 209 -7.25 10.45 -3.04
C VAL A 209 -7.35 11.21 -4.35
N PRO A 210 -7.27 12.54 -4.35
CA PRO A 210 -7.20 13.34 -5.57
C PRO A 210 -6.01 12.93 -6.47
N ASP A 211 -6.28 12.70 -7.77
CA ASP A 211 -5.29 12.32 -8.79
C ASP A 211 -4.07 13.27 -8.84
N MET A 212 -4.27 14.52 -8.43
CA MET A 212 -3.21 15.53 -8.39
C MET A 212 -2.07 15.17 -7.43
N TYR A 213 -2.34 14.45 -6.33
CA TYR A 213 -1.29 14.07 -5.39
C TYR A 213 -0.40 12.96 -5.92
N VAL A 214 -1.00 11.99 -6.61
CA VAL A 214 -0.25 10.91 -7.27
C VAL A 214 0.58 11.48 -8.42
N SER A 215 -0.03 12.36 -9.23
CA SER A 215 0.65 13.11 -10.29
C SER A 215 1.83 13.92 -9.77
N PHE A 216 1.62 14.65 -8.67
CA PHE A 216 2.66 15.44 -8.02
C PHE A 216 3.79 14.56 -7.48
N LEU A 217 3.48 13.44 -6.81
CA LEU A 217 4.48 12.51 -6.29
C LEU A 217 5.37 11.98 -7.42
N LEU A 218 4.80 11.53 -8.54
CA LEU A 218 5.60 11.03 -9.68
C LEU A 218 6.54 12.12 -10.24
N VAL A 219 6.05 13.36 -10.37
CA VAL A 219 6.90 14.47 -10.83
C VAL A 219 7.98 14.82 -9.81
N VAL A 220 7.70 14.77 -8.51
CA VAL A 220 8.73 14.91 -7.46
C VAL A 220 9.83 13.87 -7.66
N VAL A 221 9.48 12.58 -7.82
CA VAL A 221 10.48 11.51 -8.04
C VAL A 221 11.35 11.77 -9.27
N THR A 222 10.75 12.19 -10.37
CA THR A 222 11.50 12.53 -11.60
C THR A 222 12.39 13.75 -11.39
N THR A 223 11.92 14.76 -10.66
CA THR A 223 12.69 15.99 -10.42
C THR A 223 13.88 15.71 -9.51
N LEU A 224 13.77 14.81 -8.52
CA LEU A 224 14.90 14.37 -7.71
C LEU A 224 16.02 13.77 -8.58
N GLY A 225 15.66 12.99 -9.60
CA GLY A 225 16.61 12.38 -10.53
C GLY A 225 17.28 13.35 -11.50
N GLU A 226 16.69 14.53 -11.73
CA GLU A 226 17.30 15.59 -12.54
C GLU A 226 18.45 16.29 -11.81
N GLN A 227 18.35 16.41 -10.47
CA GLN A 227 19.23 17.29 -9.69
C GLN A 227 20.71 16.86 -9.64
N THR A 228 21.04 15.58 -9.89
CA THR A 228 22.32 15.04 -9.43
C THR A 228 22.92 13.99 -10.38
N PRO A 229 23.94 14.36 -11.17
CA PRO A 229 24.64 13.44 -12.08
C PRO A 229 25.30 12.24 -11.39
N PHE A 230 25.55 12.29 -10.08
CA PHE A 230 26.11 11.14 -9.35
C PHE A 230 25.06 10.07 -9.01
N LEU A 231 23.76 10.35 -9.18
CA LEU A 231 22.72 9.34 -8.97
C LEU A 231 22.77 8.19 -9.97
N TYR A 232 23.45 8.37 -11.11
CA TYR A 232 23.71 7.28 -12.05
C TYR A 232 24.66 6.21 -11.47
N GLU A 233 25.36 6.50 -10.38
CA GLU A 233 26.30 5.58 -9.71
C GLU A 233 25.69 4.88 -8.49
N VAL A 234 24.41 5.12 -8.16
CA VAL A 234 23.73 4.51 -7.03
C VAL A 234 23.72 2.98 -7.20
N SER A 235 24.22 2.27 -6.19
CA SER A 235 24.17 0.82 -6.16
C SER A 235 22.79 0.35 -5.69
N HIS A 236 22.08 -0.36 -6.56
CA HIS A 236 20.77 -0.91 -6.23
C HIS A 236 20.88 -2.21 -5.47
N ARG A 237 20.24 -2.26 -4.30
CA ARG A 237 20.15 -3.49 -3.50
C ARG A 237 19.30 -4.53 -4.26
N THR A 238 19.76 -5.77 -4.30
CA THR A 238 19.03 -6.88 -4.94
C THR A 238 17.64 -7.09 -4.31
N PRO A 239 16.60 -7.37 -5.11
CA PRO A 239 15.30 -7.80 -4.60
C PRO A 239 15.41 -9.07 -3.74
N LEU A 240 14.51 -9.21 -2.77
CA LEU A 240 14.44 -10.37 -1.89
C LEU A 240 14.02 -11.63 -2.66
N ASP A 241 14.79 -12.70 -2.50
CA ASP A 241 14.44 -14.02 -3.05
C ASP A 241 13.54 -14.79 -2.07
N LEU A 242 12.28 -14.99 -2.45
CA LEU A 242 11.30 -15.78 -1.71
C LEU A 242 11.24 -17.26 -2.13
N SER A 243 12.10 -17.71 -3.06
CA SER A 243 12.08 -19.10 -3.57
C SER A 243 12.04 -20.18 -2.48
N PRO A 244 12.79 -20.08 -1.36
CA PRO A 244 12.73 -21.07 -0.28
C PRO A 244 11.35 -21.19 0.36
N GLN A 245 10.66 -20.06 0.59
CA GLN A 245 9.31 -20.01 1.14
C GLN A 245 8.29 -20.52 0.12
N LEU A 246 8.40 -20.10 -1.14
CA LEU A 246 7.48 -20.50 -2.21
C LEU A 246 7.46 -22.00 -2.45
N HIS A 247 8.61 -22.68 -2.33
CA HIS A 247 8.67 -24.15 -2.44
C HIS A 247 7.80 -24.87 -1.40
N GLN A 248 7.62 -24.28 -0.22
CA GLN A 248 6.72 -24.82 0.81
C GLN A 248 5.26 -24.43 0.53
N LEU A 249 5.02 -23.17 0.13
CA LEU A 249 3.68 -22.63 -0.11
C LEU A 249 2.97 -23.25 -1.33
N GLN A 250 3.70 -23.65 -2.37
CA GLN A 250 3.13 -24.21 -3.61
C GLN A 250 2.27 -25.48 -3.39
N LYS A 251 2.43 -26.16 -2.25
CA LYS A 251 1.72 -27.40 -1.93
C LYS A 251 0.52 -27.20 -1.00
N VAL A 252 0.29 -25.97 -0.55
CA VAL A 252 -0.74 -25.67 0.45
C VAL A 252 -2.11 -25.60 -0.21
N PHE A 253 -2.29 -24.65 -1.13
CA PHE A 253 -3.57 -24.35 -1.76
C PHE A 253 -3.67 -24.97 -3.16
N PRO A 254 -4.89 -25.18 -3.67
CA PRO A 254 -5.09 -25.46 -5.08
C PRO A 254 -4.53 -24.33 -5.96
N VAL A 255 -4.11 -24.68 -7.16
CA VAL A 255 -3.73 -23.71 -8.18
C VAL A 255 -4.99 -23.22 -8.89
N LEU A 256 -5.38 -21.98 -8.59
CA LEU A 256 -6.52 -21.30 -9.19
C LEU A 256 -6.29 -21.11 -10.69
N GLN A 257 -7.32 -21.40 -11.48
CA GLN A 257 -7.35 -21.23 -12.92
C GLN A 257 -8.29 -20.09 -13.31
N VAL A 258 -8.14 -19.57 -14.54
CA VAL A 258 -9.06 -18.56 -15.10
C VAL A 258 -10.52 -19.05 -15.08
N THR A 259 -10.74 -20.37 -15.21
CA THR A 259 -12.07 -20.98 -15.13
C THR A 259 -12.71 -20.90 -13.74
N ASP A 260 -11.94 -20.66 -12.68
CA ASP A 260 -12.45 -20.49 -11.33
C ASP A 260 -13.00 -19.08 -11.08
N LEU A 261 -12.55 -18.07 -11.85
CA LEU A 261 -12.87 -16.65 -11.61
C LEU A 261 -14.36 -16.35 -11.44
N PRO A 262 -15.31 -16.94 -12.19
CA PRO A 262 -16.74 -16.70 -11.96
C PRO A 262 -17.19 -17.11 -10.56
N ILE A 263 -16.67 -18.22 -10.04
CA ILE A 263 -16.97 -18.71 -8.68
C ILE A 263 -16.32 -17.78 -7.65
N LEU A 264 -15.08 -17.34 -7.89
CA LEU A 264 -14.39 -16.42 -7.00
C LEU A 264 -15.11 -15.07 -6.90
N ARG A 265 -15.62 -14.55 -8.03
CA ARG A 265 -16.45 -13.34 -8.08
C ARG A 265 -17.73 -13.50 -7.27
N ASP A 266 -18.44 -14.61 -7.44
CA ASP A 266 -19.66 -14.89 -6.66
C ASP A 266 -19.38 -14.92 -5.15
N VAL A 267 -18.23 -15.48 -4.71
CA VAL A 267 -17.81 -15.48 -3.30
C VAL A 267 -17.59 -14.06 -2.76
N ILE A 268 -16.82 -13.22 -3.47
CA ILE A 268 -16.53 -11.86 -3.00
C ILE A 268 -17.78 -10.97 -2.93
N HIS A 269 -18.80 -11.22 -3.75
CA HIS A 269 -20.06 -10.46 -3.67
C HIS A 269 -21.02 -10.94 -2.57
N ARG A 270 -20.82 -12.14 -2.01
CA ARG A 270 -21.67 -12.70 -0.94
C ARG A 270 -21.14 -12.47 0.46
N THR A 271 -19.88 -12.04 0.58
CA THR A 271 -19.21 -11.91 1.88
C THR A 271 -19.49 -10.56 2.53
N THR A 272 -19.65 -10.56 3.85
CA THR A 272 -19.60 -9.32 4.64
C THR A 272 -18.20 -8.98 5.10
N PHE A 273 -17.16 -9.74 4.72
CA PHE A 273 -15.75 -9.39 4.97
C PHE A 273 -15.32 -8.15 4.19
N ILE A 274 -15.84 -7.99 2.97
CA ILE A 274 -15.54 -6.89 2.06
C ILE A 274 -16.53 -5.76 2.31
N GLN A 275 -16.03 -4.54 2.50
CA GLN A 275 -16.86 -3.35 2.57
C GLN A 275 -17.31 -2.96 1.16
N PRO A 276 -18.58 -2.56 0.93
CA PRO A 276 -19.07 -2.25 -0.41
C PRO A 276 -18.21 -1.22 -1.17
N SER A 277 -17.75 -0.15 -0.49
CA SER A 277 -16.88 0.86 -1.09
C SER A 277 -15.52 0.33 -1.55
N MET A 278 -15.08 -0.82 -1.02
CA MET A 278 -13.79 -1.44 -1.32
C MET A 278 -13.89 -2.53 -2.39
N MET A 279 -15.10 -2.96 -2.76
CA MET A 279 -15.34 -4.00 -3.77
C MET A 279 -14.55 -3.82 -5.08
N PRO A 280 -14.39 -2.59 -5.63
CA PRO A 280 -13.68 -2.41 -6.90
C PRO A 280 -12.23 -2.93 -6.87
N TYR A 281 -11.53 -2.85 -5.72
CA TYR A 281 -10.18 -3.39 -5.60
C TYR A 281 -10.13 -4.91 -5.70
N TRP A 282 -11.16 -5.60 -5.19
CA TRP A 282 -11.26 -7.05 -5.23
C TRP A 282 -11.56 -7.55 -6.64
N GLU A 283 -12.47 -6.89 -7.35
CA GLU A 283 -12.75 -7.17 -8.76
C GLU A 283 -11.49 -6.95 -9.62
N LYS A 284 -10.83 -5.81 -9.44
CA LYS A 284 -9.58 -5.48 -10.14
C LYS A 284 -8.47 -6.48 -9.83
N ALA A 285 -8.34 -6.94 -8.59
CA ALA A 285 -7.35 -7.95 -8.25
C ALA A 285 -7.58 -9.29 -8.99
N LEU A 286 -8.84 -9.72 -9.14
CA LEU A 286 -9.19 -10.90 -9.92
C LEU A 286 -8.88 -10.71 -11.42
N GLU A 287 -9.10 -9.51 -11.96
CA GLU A 287 -8.69 -9.16 -13.33
C GLU A 287 -7.17 -9.24 -13.49
N LYS A 288 -6.40 -8.60 -12.59
CA LYS A 288 -4.93 -8.64 -12.64
C LYS A 288 -4.37 -10.05 -12.47
N PHE A 289 -5.02 -10.90 -11.67
CA PHE A 289 -4.68 -12.31 -11.59
C PHE A 289 -4.90 -13.03 -12.94
N SER A 290 -6.04 -12.78 -13.59
CA SER A 290 -6.35 -13.33 -14.91
C SER A 290 -5.35 -12.89 -15.98
N ASP A 291 -4.92 -11.62 -15.92
CA ASP A 291 -3.95 -11.02 -16.84
C ASP A 291 -2.51 -11.45 -16.54
N GLN A 292 -2.31 -12.28 -15.52
CA GLN A 292 -0.99 -12.70 -15.01
C GLN A 292 -0.13 -11.53 -14.49
N SER A 293 -0.76 -10.38 -14.22
CA SER A 293 -0.14 -9.27 -13.49
C SER A 293 -0.18 -9.55 -11.99
N TYR A 294 0.63 -10.52 -11.58
CA TYR A 294 0.65 -11.03 -10.20
C TYR A 294 1.10 -9.98 -9.19
N GLY A 295 2.01 -9.08 -9.57
CA GLY A 295 2.43 -7.95 -8.73
C GLY A 295 1.28 -7.00 -8.41
N HIS A 296 0.51 -6.57 -9.42
CA HIS A 296 -0.66 -5.71 -9.18
C HIS A 296 -1.74 -6.42 -8.39
N CYS A 297 -1.97 -7.71 -8.65
CA CYS A 297 -2.91 -8.52 -7.86
C CYS A 297 -2.53 -8.50 -6.36
N LEU A 298 -1.25 -8.73 -6.03
CA LEU A 298 -0.77 -8.64 -4.64
C LEU A 298 -0.95 -7.25 -4.03
N LEU A 299 -0.56 -6.19 -4.76
CA LEU A 299 -0.66 -4.83 -4.26
C LEU A 299 -2.10 -4.43 -3.96
N LEU A 300 -3.07 -4.92 -4.74
CA LEU A 300 -4.48 -4.67 -4.49
C LEU A 300 -5.00 -5.51 -3.31
N LEU A 301 -4.60 -6.78 -3.18
CA LEU A 301 -5.15 -7.67 -2.13
C LEU A 301 -4.57 -7.45 -0.74
N LEU A 302 -3.29 -7.11 -0.61
CA LEU A 302 -2.64 -7.02 0.71
C LEU A 302 -3.25 -5.92 1.62
N PRO A 303 -3.48 -4.69 1.14
CA PRO A 303 -4.20 -3.68 1.93
C PRO A 303 -5.65 -4.08 2.21
N GLN A 304 -6.28 -4.80 1.28
CA GLN A 304 -7.67 -5.25 1.41
C GLN A 304 -7.86 -6.38 2.42
N LEU A 305 -6.88 -7.28 2.53
CA LEU A 305 -6.82 -8.27 3.60
C LEU A 305 -6.71 -7.58 4.97
N GLU A 306 -5.86 -6.56 5.08
CA GLU A 306 -5.72 -5.77 6.31
C GLU A 306 -7.02 -5.06 6.68
N HIS A 307 -7.67 -4.42 5.69
CA HIS A 307 -8.95 -3.75 5.88
C HIS A 307 -10.07 -4.69 6.33
N GLY A 308 -10.24 -5.83 5.65
CA GLY A 308 -11.26 -6.81 6.03
C GLY A 308 -11.04 -7.37 7.44
N LEU A 309 -9.78 -7.65 7.81
CA LEU A 309 -9.44 -8.09 9.16
C LEU A 309 -9.63 -6.98 10.22
N ARG A 310 -9.38 -5.71 9.87
CA ARG A 310 -9.70 -4.56 10.73
C ARG A 310 -11.20 -4.48 11.04
N ARG A 311 -12.05 -4.77 10.05
CA ARG A 311 -13.51 -4.85 10.26
C ARG A 311 -13.89 -5.93 11.25
N VAL A 312 -13.35 -7.13 11.09
CA VAL A 312 -13.56 -8.23 12.04
C VAL A 312 -13.09 -7.82 13.43
N PHE A 313 -11.87 -7.28 13.53
CA PHE A 313 -11.28 -6.80 14.79
C PHE A 313 -12.17 -5.78 15.50
N ALA A 314 -12.69 -4.79 14.78
CA ALA A 314 -13.56 -3.75 15.33
C ALA A 314 -14.88 -4.33 15.89
N VAL A 315 -15.44 -5.34 15.22
CA VAL A 315 -16.66 -6.02 15.67
C VAL A 315 -16.39 -6.87 16.91
N VAL A 316 -15.40 -7.76 16.86
CA VAL A 316 -15.20 -8.77 17.94
C VAL A 316 -14.65 -8.17 19.23
N ASN A 317 -13.93 -7.06 19.13
CA ASN A 317 -13.44 -6.31 20.29
C ASN A 317 -14.40 -5.15 20.67
N ASN A 318 -15.57 -5.04 20.02
CA ASN A 318 -16.58 -4.02 20.28
C ASN A 318 -16.01 -2.58 20.28
N CYS A 319 -15.20 -2.28 19.27
CA CYS A 319 -14.50 -1.02 19.11
C CYS A 319 -14.69 -0.45 17.69
N PRO A 320 -15.94 -0.10 17.28
CA PRO A 320 -16.24 0.36 15.94
C PRO A 320 -15.43 1.60 15.52
N GLN A 321 -15.06 2.47 16.46
CA GLN A 321 -14.18 3.61 16.22
C GLN A 321 -12.79 3.21 15.68
N ARG A 322 -12.32 1.98 15.95
CA ARG A 322 -11.03 1.47 15.45
C ARG A 322 -11.02 1.27 13.92
N MET A 323 -12.19 1.24 13.29
CA MET A 323 -12.33 1.28 11.84
C MET A 323 -11.78 2.56 11.21
N LEU A 324 -11.91 3.69 11.92
CA LEU A 324 -11.53 5.03 11.45
C LEU A 324 -10.16 5.46 11.97
N THR A 325 -9.29 4.52 12.36
CA THR A 325 -8.02 4.83 13.07
C THR A 325 -6.93 5.48 12.22
N ALA A 326 -7.21 5.90 10.99
CA ALA A 326 -6.34 6.85 10.30
C ALA A 326 -6.43 8.23 11.00
N GLU A 327 -5.92 8.36 12.23
CA GLU A 327 -5.79 9.61 12.98
C GLU A 327 -4.32 10.02 13.07
N SER A 328 -4.04 11.32 13.12
CA SER A 328 -2.68 11.84 13.26
C SER A 328 -2.07 11.61 14.65
N SER A 329 -2.92 11.40 15.67
CA SER A 329 -2.54 11.26 17.09
C SER A 329 -2.61 9.82 17.64
N VAL A 330 -3.15 8.87 16.88
CA VAL A 330 -3.34 7.48 17.32
C VAL A 330 -2.70 6.54 16.31
N LEU A 331 -2.02 5.49 16.80
CA LEU A 331 -1.46 4.46 15.93
C LEU A 331 -2.57 3.75 15.15
N TYR A 332 -2.32 3.51 13.87
CA TYR A 332 -3.24 2.79 13.00
C TYR A 332 -3.46 1.37 13.52
N THR A 333 -4.68 0.84 13.38
CA THR A 333 -4.91 -0.59 13.62
C THR A 333 -4.40 -1.39 12.43
N THR A 334 -3.15 -1.84 12.56
CA THR A 334 -2.39 -2.62 11.56
C THR A 334 -2.44 -4.11 11.87
N PHE A 335 -1.83 -4.94 11.02
CA PHE A 335 -1.66 -6.37 11.30
C PHE A 335 -1.03 -6.67 12.66
N ASP A 336 -0.09 -5.86 13.14
CA ASP A 336 0.57 -6.07 14.44
C ASP A 336 -0.42 -5.96 15.60
N GLU A 337 -1.33 -4.98 15.56
CA GLU A 337 -2.38 -4.83 16.57
C GLU A 337 -3.46 -5.91 16.41
N ILE A 338 -3.88 -6.17 15.16
CA ILE A 338 -4.93 -7.17 14.85
C ILE A 338 -4.53 -8.57 15.32
N LEU A 339 -3.26 -8.96 15.13
CA LEU A 339 -2.74 -10.29 15.44
C LEU A 339 -2.14 -10.41 16.84
N SER A 340 -2.03 -9.29 17.58
CA SER A 340 -1.56 -9.29 18.97
C SER A 340 -2.53 -10.08 19.88
N PRO A 341 -2.04 -10.85 20.87
CA PRO A 341 -2.90 -11.54 21.83
C PRO A 341 -3.66 -10.58 22.77
N THR A 342 -3.18 -9.35 22.93
CA THR A 342 -3.75 -8.34 23.83
C THR A 342 -3.92 -7.00 23.13
N LEU A 343 -4.96 -6.27 23.51
CA LEU A 343 -5.20 -4.89 23.09
C LEU A 343 -4.24 -3.93 23.83
N GLN A 344 -4.17 -2.69 23.37
CA GLN A 344 -3.29 -1.65 23.95
C GLN A 344 -3.60 -1.32 25.42
N ASP A 345 -4.84 -1.53 25.88
CA ASP A 345 -5.26 -1.35 27.27
C ASP A 345 -4.97 -2.58 28.17
N GLY A 346 -4.32 -3.62 27.60
CA GLY A 346 -4.00 -4.86 28.28
C GLY A 346 -5.14 -5.88 28.33
N SER A 347 -6.32 -5.55 27.79
CA SER A 347 -7.42 -6.51 27.67
C SER A 347 -7.14 -7.57 26.59
N THR A 348 -7.87 -8.68 26.64
CA THR A 348 -7.73 -9.78 25.69
C THR A 348 -8.21 -9.37 24.30
N ASN A 349 -7.41 -9.64 23.26
CA ASN A 349 -7.87 -9.53 21.88
C ASN A 349 -8.69 -10.78 21.50
N HIS A 350 -9.93 -10.59 21.06
CA HIS A 350 -10.85 -11.67 20.71
C HIS A 350 -10.68 -12.26 19.29
N MET A 351 -9.74 -11.74 18.50
CA MET A 351 -9.47 -12.22 17.13
C MET A 351 -9.15 -13.71 17.06
N SER A 352 -8.33 -14.24 17.96
CA SER A 352 -7.97 -15.66 17.97
C SER A 352 -9.18 -16.57 18.21
N SER A 353 -10.11 -16.12 19.05
CA SER A 353 -11.35 -16.85 19.36
C SER A 353 -12.33 -16.83 18.18
N GLU A 354 -12.41 -15.71 17.46
CA GLU A 354 -13.26 -15.57 16.26
C GLU A 354 -12.71 -16.34 15.06
N LEU A 355 -11.42 -16.22 14.79
CA LEU A 355 -10.79 -16.81 13.61
C LEU A 355 -10.55 -18.31 13.79
N GLY A 356 -10.14 -18.71 14.99
CA GLY A 356 -9.66 -20.05 15.30
C GLY A 356 -8.19 -20.25 14.90
N ASP A 357 -7.56 -21.26 15.49
CA ASP A 357 -6.12 -21.50 15.38
C ASP A 357 -5.63 -21.58 13.93
N SER A 358 -6.33 -22.31 13.05
CA SER A 358 -5.84 -22.53 11.70
C SER A 358 -5.84 -21.26 10.83
N TYR A 359 -6.84 -20.38 10.98
CA TYR A 359 -6.83 -19.08 10.31
C TYR A 359 -5.74 -18.17 10.87
N MET A 360 -5.53 -18.19 12.20
CA MET A 360 -4.44 -17.46 12.83
C MET A 360 -3.07 -17.95 12.34
N GLU A 361 -2.86 -19.26 12.25
CA GLU A 361 -1.60 -19.87 11.78
C GLU A 361 -1.30 -19.49 10.32
N VAL A 362 -2.30 -19.44 9.43
CA VAL A 362 -2.11 -18.97 8.03
C VAL A 362 -1.66 -17.50 8.00
N LEU A 363 -2.32 -16.63 8.78
CA LEU A 363 -1.97 -15.20 8.81
C LEU A 363 -0.56 -14.98 9.38
N LEU A 364 -0.22 -15.67 10.47
CA LEU A 364 1.10 -15.55 11.09
C LEU A 364 2.21 -16.04 10.16
N ASP A 365 1.99 -17.13 9.43
CA ASP A 365 2.92 -17.60 8.40
C ASP A 365 3.10 -16.57 7.29
N LEU A 366 2.00 -16.05 6.74
CA LEU A 366 2.03 -15.15 5.59
C LEU A 366 2.65 -13.78 5.93
N LEU A 367 2.39 -13.27 7.13
CA LEU A 367 2.61 -11.86 7.48
C LEU A 367 3.67 -11.62 8.56
N VAL A 368 3.87 -12.54 9.51
CA VAL A 368 4.59 -12.24 10.77
C VAL A 368 5.85 -13.06 10.95
N HIS A 369 5.80 -14.37 10.74
CA HIS A 369 6.89 -15.26 11.13
C HIS A 369 8.20 -14.88 10.42
N PRO A 370 9.34 -14.76 11.16
CA PRO A 370 10.61 -14.28 10.58
C PRO A 370 11.12 -15.11 9.39
N GLU A 371 10.90 -16.42 9.42
CA GLU A 371 11.30 -17.35 8.36
C GLU A 371 10.21 -17.52 7.28
N GLY A 372 9.03 -16.92 7.51
CA GLY A 372 7.93 -16.88 6.57
C GLY A 372 8.12 -15.81 5.48
N PRO A 373 7.23 -15.78 4.48
CA PRO A 373 7.32 -14.85 3.37
C PRO A 373 7.16 -13.37 3.75
N ARG A 374 6.53 -13.05 4.89
CA ARG A 374 6.24 -11.67 5.36
C ARG A 374 5.86 -10.71 4.22
N VAL A 375 4.97 -11.20 3.34
CA VAL A 375 4.83 -10.65 1.98
C VAL A 375 4.42 -9.18 1.98
N ARG A 376 3.57 -8.78 2.93
CA ARG A 376 3.09 -7.41 3.05
C ARG A 376 4.19 -6.44 3.47
N ASP A 377 5.03 -6.85 4.41
CA ASP A 377 6.16 -6.05 4.90
C ASP A 377 7.12 -5.77 3.73
N HIS A 378 7.63 -6.84 3.12
CA HIS A 378 8.58 -6.76 2.00
C HIS A 378 8.02 -6.04 0.76
N ALA A 379 6.73 -6.23 0.44
CA ALA A 379 6.09 -5.50 -0.66
C ALA A 379 6.03 -3.99 -0.38
N SER A 380 5.64 -3.58 0.83
CA SER A 380 5.49 -2.17 1.20
C SER A 380 6.80 -1.39 1.26
N HIS A 381 7.91 -2.09 1.48
CA HIS A 381 9.27 -1.53 1.50
C HIS A 381 10.01 -1.64 0.15
N GLY A 382 9.31 -2.09 -0.92
CA GLY A 382 9.90 -2.23 -2.25
C GLY A 382 11.03 -3.27 -2.33
N GLU A 383 11.00 -4.27 -1.45
CA GLU A 383 12.00 -5.34 -1.43
C GLU A 383 11.65 -6.47 -2.41
N LEU A 384 10.39 -6.56 -2.83
CA LEU A 384 9.96 -7.50 -3.86
C LEU A 384 10.01 -6.85 -5.24
N ASP A 385 10.49 -7.59 -6.23
CA ASP A 385 10.33 -7.18 -7.63
C ASP A 385 8.91 -7.49 -8.10
N LEU A 386 8.09 -6.43 -8.18
CA LEU A 386 6.69 -6.51 -8.55
C LEU A 386 6.48 -6.97 -10.01
N THR A 387 7.49 -6.85 -10.86
CA THR A 387 7.41 -7.27 -12.27
C THR A 387 7.63 -8.77 -12.46
N THR A 388 8.24 -9.45 -11.48
CA THR A 388 8.61 -10.87 -11.56
C THR A 388 7.97 -11.73 -10.47
N ILE A 389 6.92 -11.21 -9.80
CA ILE A 389 6.17 -11.96 -8.79
C ILE A 389 5.71 -13.31 -9.34
N PRO A 390 6.09 -14.43 -8.70
CA PRO A 390 5.68 -15.75 -9.15
C PRO A 390 4.18 -15.99 -8.95
N ALA A 391 3.55 -16.69 -9.90
CA ALA A 391 2.15 -17.10 -9.84
C ALA A 391 1.79 -17.81 -8.53
N VAL A 392 2.71 -18.61 -7.98
CA VAL A 392 2.54 -19.33 -6.71
C VAL A 392 2.24 -18.37 -5.55
N LEU A 393 2.93 -17.23 -5.48
CA LEU A 393 2.74 -16.26 -4.39
C LEU A 393 1.38 -15.56 -4.51
N ALA A 394 1.04 -15.07 -5.70
CA ALA A 394 -0.26 -14.44 -5.95
C ALA A 394 -1.41 -15.42 -5.72
N ASN A 395 -1.27 -16.67 -6.18
CA ASN A 395 -2.25 -17.73 -5.93
C ASN A 395 -2.43 -17.98 -4.43
N HIS A 396 -1.34 -18.05 -3.67
CA HIS A 396 -1.39 -18.27 -2.23
C HIS A 396 -2.11 -17.11 -1.52
N VAL A 397 -1.74 -15.86 -1.80
CA VAL A 397 -2.38 -14.67 -1.20
C VAL A 397 -3.86 -14.59 -1.58
N LEU A 398 -4.20 -14.83 -2.85
CA LEU A 398 -5.58 -14.85 -3.30
C LEU A 398 -6.40 -15.94 -2.61
N CYS A 399 -5.87 -17.16 -2.45
CA CYS A 399 -6.52 -18.23 -1.69
C CYS A 399 -6.74 -17.85 -0.21
N VAL A 400 -5.76 -17.22 0.44
CA VAL A 400 -5.93 -16.73 1.82
C VAL A 400 -7.06 -15.71 1.90
N CYS A 401 -7.08 -14.72 1.02
CA CYS A 401 -8.12 -13.70 0.99
C CYS A 401 -9.51 -14.30 0.71
N LEU A 402 -9.60 -15.27 -0.21
CA LEU A 402 -10.82 -16.01 -0.50
C LEU A 402 -11.32 -16.82 0.71
N ALA A 403 -10.43 -17.45 1.46
CA ALA A 403 -10.81 -18.21 2.65
C ALA A 403 -11.50 -17.33 3.70
N PHE A 404 -11.08 -16.07 3.85
CA PHE A 404 -11.77 -15.10 4.70
C PHE A 404 -13.12 -14.69 4.11
N CYS A 405 -13.20 -14.47 2.80
CA CYS A 405 -14.47 -14.17 2.14
C CYS A 405 -15.50 -15.29 2.35
N VAL A 406 -15.07 -16.55 2.21
CA VAL A 406 -15.92 -17.74 2.46
C VAL A 406 -16.37 -17.80 3.92
N LYS A 407 -15.45 -17.62 4.88
CA LYS A 407 -15.77 -17.64 6.32
C LYS A 407 -16.88 -16.66 6.71
N TYR A 408 -16.93 -15.50 6.06
CA TYR A 408 -17.90 -14.43 6.32
C TYR A 408 -18.97 -14.30 5.23
N ALA A 409 -19.23 -15.35 4.45
CA ALA A 409 -20.31 -15.36 3.47
C ALA A 409 -21.70 -15.34 4.15
N SER A 410 -22.63 -14.56 3.59
CA SER A 410 -23.96 -14.29 4.17
C SER A 410 -24.93 -15.48 4.10
N THR A 411 -24.59 -16.54 3.36
CA THR A 411 -25.46 -17.69 3.11
C THR A 411 -24.80 -18.99 3.53
N ASP A 412 -25.63 -19.98 3.83
CA ASP A 412 -25.24 -21.37 4.09
C ASP A 412 -24.15 -21.81 3.09
N THR A 413 -22.99 -22.22 3.59
CA THR A 413 -21.81 -22.58 2.77
C THR A 413 -22.09 -23.75 1.83
N SER A 414 -23.23 -24.43 2.00
CA SER A 414 -23.81 -25.42 1.09
C SER A 414 -24.06 -24.90 -0.34
N VAL A 415 -24.20 -23.59 -0.54
CA VAL A 415 -24.33 -22.96 -1.87
C VAL A 415 -22.97 -22.72 -2.53
N LEU A 416 -21.90 -22.63 -1.74
CA LEU A 416 -20.54 -22.53 -2.25
C LEU A 416 -20.13 -23.91 -2.76
N SER A 417 -19.58 -23.96 -3.96
CA SER A 417 -19.16 -25.23 -4.57
C SER A 417 -17.80 -25.10 -5.26
N GLY A 418 -17.17 -26.25 -5.51
CA GLY A 418 -15.90 -26.32 -6.21
C GLY A 418 -14.74 -25.71 -5.43
N THR A 419 -14.02 -24.81 -6.09
CA THR A 419 -12.71 -24.30 -5.65
C THR A 419 -12.78 -23.51 -4.33
N ALA A 420 -13.86 -22.77 -4.07
CA ALA A 420 -14.03 -22.00 -2.83
C ALA A 420 -14.09 -22.90 -1.58
N VAL A 421 -14.85 -24.00 -1.65
CA VAL A 421 -14.95 -24.99 -0.57
C VAL A 421 -13.61 -25.69 -0.33
N HIS A 422 -12.89 -25.99 -1.41
CA HIS A 422 -11.58 -26.63 -1.28
C HIS A 422 -10.56 -25.71 -0.59
N VAL A 423 -10.54 -24.42 -0.93
CA VAL A 423 -9.72 -23.41 -0.25
C VAL A 423 -10.06 -23.34 1.24
N GLU A 424 -11.34 -23.29 1.60
CA GLU A 424 -11.77 -23.27 3.00
C GLU A 424 -11.33 -24.53 3.76
N GLN A 425 -11.51 -25.72 3.17
CA GLN A 425 -11.08 -26.99 3.78
C GLN A 425 -9.58 -27.07 4.01
N VAL A 426 -8.77 -26.48 3.11
CA VAL A 426 -7.32 -26.37 3.28
C VAL A 426 -7.02 -25.48 4.49
N VAL A 427 -7.65 -24.31 4.61
CA VAL A 427 -7.42 -23.41 5.75
C VAL A 427 -7.85 -24.04 7.06
N GLN A 428 -9.01 -24.71 7.13
CA GLN A 428 -9.48 -25.37 8.35
C GLN A 428 -8.54 -26.46 8.88
N ARG A 429 -7.65 -27.00 8.04
CA ARG A 429 -6.65 -28.01 8.40
C ARG A 429 -5.24 -27.45 8.42
N TYR A 430 -5.08 -26.14 8.20
CA TYR A 430 -3.78 -25.54 8.08
C TYR A 430 -2.98 -25.72 9.36
N LYS A 431 -1.71 -26.05 9.17
CA LYS A 431 -0.70 -26.04 10.20
C LYS A 431 0.49 -25.22 9.75
N SER A 432 0.95 -24.35 10.62
CA SER A 432 2.03 -23.42 10.35
C SER A 432 3.27 -24.16 9.84
N LEU A 433 3.81 -23.63 8.76
CA LEU A 433 5.02 -24.09 8.08
C LEU A 433 6.25 -23.32 8.58
N PHE A 434 6.07 -22.07 9.01
CA PHE A 434 7.16 -21.15 9.33
C PHE A 434 7.24 -20.80 10.83
N HIS A 435 6.34 -21.30 11.66
CA HIS A 435 6.47 -21.18 13.12
C HIS A 435 7.76 -21.87 13.60
N PRO A 436 8.51 -21.29 14.56
CA PRO A 436 9.77 -21.85 15.05
C PRO A 436 9.69 -23.33 15.45
N THR A 437 8.63 -23.72 16.18
CA THR A 437 8.38 -25.12 16.56
C THR A 437 8.15 -26.03 15.36
N ALA A 438 7.42 -25.57 14.33
CA ALA A 438 7.17 -26.36 13.13
C ALA A 438 8.48 -26.61 12.36
N LEU A 439 9.30 -25.58 12.22
CA LEU A 439 10.63 -25.68 11.60
C LEU A 439 11.56 -26.62 12.37
N LEU A 440 11.55 -26.57 13.72
CA LEU A 440 12.30 -27.51 14.56
C LEU A 440 11.86 -28.96 14.32
N VAL A 441 10.55 -29.22 14.31
CA VAL A 441 10.01 -30.57 14.03
C VAL A 441 10.42 -31.06 12.65
N GLN A 442 10.36 -30.21 11.62
CA GLN A 442 10.81 -30.57 10.28
C GLN A 442 12.32 -30.88 10.23
N ARG A 443 13.16 -30.08 10.90
CA ARG A 443 14.61 -30.32 10.97
C ARG A 443 14.90 -31.65 11.65
N VAL A 444 14.28 -31.94 12.80
CA VAL A 444 14.45 -33.23 13.51
C VAL A 444 14.05 -34.41 12.63
N ARG A 445 12.90 -34.33 11.94
CA ARG A 445 12.46 -35.39 11.03
C ARG A 445 13.47 -35.67 9.91
N LYS A 446 14.03 -34.63 9.30
CA LYS A 446 15.07 -34.76 8.27
C LYS A 446 16.32 -35.48 8.79
N PHE A 447 16.75 -35.17 10.02
CA PHE A 447 17.89 -35.85 10.65
C PHE A 447 17.61 -37.34 10.88
N THR A 448 16.41 -37.70 11.36
CA THR A 448 16.04 -39.10 11.61
C THR A 448 15.84 -39.93 10.34
N THR A 449 15.60 -39.30 9.19
CA THR A 449 15.49 -40.00 7.90
C THR A 449 16.82 -40.17 7.17
N LEU A 450 17.87 -39.50 7.63
CA LEU A 450 19.24 -39.59 7.07
C LEU A 450 20.15 -40.52 7.88
N SER A 451 19.71 -40.94 9.07
CA SER A 451 20.29 -42.01 9.90
C SER A 451 19.58 -43.33 9.66
#